data_AF-A0A1M7RH10-F1
#
_entry.id   AF-A0A1M7RH10-F1
#
_cell.length_a   1.000
_cell.length_b   1.000
_cell.length_c   1.000
_cell.angle_alpha   90.00
_cell.angle_beta   90.00
_cell.angle_gamma   90.00
#
_symmetry.space_group_name_H-M   'P 1'
#
loop_
_entity.id
_entity.type
_entity.pdbx_description
1 polymer ?
#
loop_
_entity_poly.entity_id
_entity_poly.type
_entity_poly.pdbx_seq_one_letter_code
_entity_poly.pdbx_strand_id
1 'polypeptide(L)'
;MIKPQDPRIAITAQIIKELRIKKLNNGHCFLIFDDELPEVHSYYEYPDGRIQIEEVDITNIYNPREVIRVLSEDEADSVRARHAVFH
;
A
#
# COMPACT_ATOMS: atom_id res chain seq x y z
N MET A 1 30.59 0.69 7.83
CA MET A 1 30.30 1.91 7.05
C MET A 1 28.81 1.96 6.79
N ILE A 2 28.09 2.84 7.48
CA ILE A 2 26.68 3.12 7.19
C ILE A 2 26.71 4.03 5.95
N LYS A 3 26.17 3.59 4.81
CA LYS A 3 26.00 4.49 3.65
C LYS A 3 25.10 5.63 4.13
N PRO A 4 25.47 6.92 3.96
CA PRO A 4 24.54 8.00 4.27
C PRO A 4 23.27 7.75 3.46
N GLN A 5 22.12 7.67 4.14
CA GLN A 5 20.82 7.53 3.49
C GLN A 5 20.71 8.65 2.47
N ASP A 6 20.46 8.30 1.21
CA ASP A 6 20.27 9.28 0.15
C ASP A 6 19.09 10.19 0.56
N PRO A 7 19.29 11.52 0.69
CA PRO A 7 18.24 12.44 1.14
C PRO A 7 16.98 12.39 0.26
N ARG A 8 17.12 11.96 -1.01
CA ARG A 8 16.00 11.76 -1.93
C ARG A 8 15.07 10.65 -1.45
N ILE A 9 15.60 9.57 -0.87
CA ILE A 9 14.80 8.45 -0.34
C ILE A 9 13.92 8.95 0.82
N ALA A 10 14.48 9.74 1.73
CA ALA A 10 13.72 10.29 2.86
C ALA A 10 12.61 11.25 2.39
N ILE A 11 12.90 12.10 1.41
CA ILE A 11 11.90 13.02 0.84
C ILE A 11 10.79 12.24 0.11
N THR A 12 11.15 11.25 -0.71
CA THR A 12 10.17 10.41 -1.41
C THR A 12 9.26 9.67 -0.43
N ALA A 13 9.82 9.15 0.66
CA ALA A 13 9.02 8.51 1.70
C ALA A 13 8.01 9.49 2.32
N GLN A 14 8.44 10.69 2.70
CA GLN A 14 7.55 11.70 3.25
C GLN A 14 6.41 12.07 2.27
N ILE A 15 6.70 12.23 0.98
CA ILE A 15 5.70 12.54 -0.05
C ILE A 15 4.64 11.44 -0.14
N ILE A 16 5.06 10.18 -0.19
CA ILE A 16 4.14 9.04 -0.28
C ILE A 16 3.28 8.94 0.99
N LYS A 17 3.84 9.22 2.18
CA LYS A 17 3.08 9.27 3.43
C LYS A 17 1.94 10.29 3.38
N GLU A 18 2.26 11.51 2.90
CA GLU A 18 1.27 12.59 2.74
C GLU A 18 0.21 12.23 1.70
N LEU A 19 0.61 11.62 0.58
CA LEU A 19 -0.31 11.14 -0.45
C LEU A 19 -1.26 10.08 0.09
N ARG A 20 -0.76 9.12 0.90
CA ARG A 20 -1.59 8.12 1.55
C ARG A 20 -2.63 8.75 2.47
N ILE A 21 -2.19 9.60 3.40
CA ILE A 21 -3.08 10.28 4.35
C ILE A 21 -4.16 11.05 3.59
N LYS A 22 -3.76 11.81 2.56
CA LYS A 22 -4.71 12.57 1.72
C LYS A 22 -5.72 11.67 1.02
N LYS A 23 -5.29 10.55 0.44
CA LYS A 23 -6.18 9.59 -0.24
C LYS A 23 -7.20 9.00 0.73
N LEU A 24 -6.74 8.49 1.86
CA LEU A 24 -7.61 7.86 2.88
C LEU A 24 -8.60 8.88 3.47
N ASN A 25 -8.14 10.09 3.81
CA ASN A 25 -9.02 11.15 4.32
C ASN A 25 -10.10 11.59 3.31
N ASN A 26 -9.83 11.45 2.02
CA ASN A 26 -10.80 11.73 0.95
C ASN A 26 -11.74 10.55 0.65
N GLY A 27 -11.68 9.46 1.43
CA GLY A 27 -12.52 8.29 1.22
C GLY A 27 -12.02 7.34 0.11
N HIS A 28 -10.78 7.51 -0.36
CA HIS A 28 -10.20 6.65 -1.39
C HIS A 28 -9.26 5.61 -0.76
N CYS A 29 -9.21 4.42 -1.37
CA CYS A 29 -8.19 3.44 -1.02
C CYS A 29 -6.79 3.90 -1.45
N PHE A 30 -5.78 3.32 -0.81
CA PHE A 30 -4.37 3.51 -1.14
C PHE A 30 -3.74 2.17 -1.53
N LEU A 31 -3.14 2.10 -2.72
CA LEU A 31 -2.44 0.91 -3.20
C LEU A 31 -1.06 0.83 -2.52
N ILE A 32 -0.75 -0.35 -2.00
CA ILE A 32 0.56 -0.73 -1.49
C ILE A 32 1.04 -1.91 -2.36
N PHE A 33 2.09 -1.65 -3.13
CA PHE A 33 2.72 -2.67 -3.97
C PHE A 33 3.73 -3.47 -3.14
N ASP A 34 3.75 -4.80 -3.31
CA ASP A 34 4.63 -5.71 -2.57
C ASP A 34 5.09 -6.83 -3.50
N ASP A 35 6.40 -6.96 -3.70
CA ASP A 35 7.03 -7.97 -4.57
C ASP A 35 6.84 -9.40 -4.04
N GLU A 36 6.41 -9.56 -2.78
CA GLU A 36 6.09 -10.87 -2.19
C GLU A 36 4.68 -11.37 -2.57
N LEU A 37 3.85 -10.53 -3.21
CA LEU A 37 2.54 -10.92 -3.73
C LEU A 37 2.65 -11.45 -5.17
N PRO A 38 1.72 -12.32 -5.61
CA PRO A 38 1.57 -12.66 -7.02
C PRO A 38 1.44 -11.41 -7.90
N GLU A 39 1.89 -11.49 -9.15
CA GLU A 39 2.03 -10.35 -10.08
C GLU A 39 0.73 -9.55 -10.30
N VAL A 40 -0.42 -10.21 -10.17
CA VAL A 40 -1.75 -9.60 -10.35
C VAL A 40 -2.40 -9.15 -9.04
N HIS A 41 -1.71 -9.31 -7.91
CA HIS A 41 -2.22 -8.99 -6.57
C HIS A 41 -1.57 -7.74 -6.00
N SER A 42 -2.33 -7.01 -5.20
CA SER A 42 -1.82 -5.84 -4.47
C SER A 42 -2.57 -5.65 -3.17
N TYR A 43 -1.90 -5.03 -2.19
CA TYR A 43 -2.57 -4.60 -0.99
C TYR A 43 -3.29 -3.26 -1.25
N TYR A 44 -4.51 -3.15 -0.76
CA TYR A 44 -5.27 -1.91 -0.76
C TYR A 44 -5.69 -1.57 0.66
N GLU A 45 -5.24 -0.43 1.15
CA GLU A 45 -5.69 0.12 2.41
C GLU A 45 -6.90 1.02 2.21
N TYR A 46 -7.90 0.82 3.05
CA TYR A 46 -9.17 1.54 3.01
C TYR A 46 -9.26 2.59 4.12
N PRO A 47 -10.11 3.62 3.97
CA PRO A 47 -10.29 4.69 4.96
C PRO A 47 -10.72 4.19 6.35
N ASP A 48 -11.33 3.01 6.44
CA ASP A 48 -11.72 2.37 7.68
C ASP A 48 -10.56 1.61 8.37
N GLY A 49 -9.36 1.66 7.80
CA GLY A 49 -8.16 1.01 8.31
C GLY A 49 -8.05 -0.46 7.92
N ARG A 50 -8.98 -1.04 7.14
CA ARG A 50 -8.81 -2.40 6.63
C ARG A 50 -7.79 -2.42 5.49
N ILE A 51 -7.04 -3.51 5.41
CA ILE A 51 -6.20 -3.83 4.24
C ILE A 51 -6.76 -5.08 3.57
N GLN A 52 -6.88 -5.04 2.26
CA GLN A 52 -7.32 -6.15 1.43
C GLN A 52 -6.22 -6.54 0.45
N ILE A 53 -6.13 -7.83 0.14
CA ILE A 53 -5.45 -8.30 -1.07
C ILE A 53 -6.51 -8.33 -2.16
N GLU A 54 -6.26 -7.59 -3.23
CA GLU A 54 -7.14 -7.59 -4.39
C GLU A 54 -6.38 -8.00 -5.65
N GLU A 55 -7.11 -8.66 -6.53
CA GLU A 55 -6.64 -9.02 -7.87
C GLU A 55 -7.09 -7.97 -8.88
N VAL A 56 -6.17 -7.58 -9.75
CA VAL A 56 -6.39 -6.59 -10.81
C VAL A 56 -6.35 -7.27 -12.17
N ASP A 57 -7.33 -6.99 -13.02
CA ASP A 57 -7.30 -7.42 -14.40
C ASP A 57 -6.28 -6.61 -15.20
N ILE A 58 -5.13 -7.22 -15.47
CA ILE A 58 -4.04 -6.61 -16.25
C ILE A 58 -4.40 -6.39 -17.73
N THR A 59 -5.45 -7.03 -18.22
CA THR A 59 -5.92 -6.85 -19.60
C THR A 59 -6.88 -5.66 -19.72
N ASN A 60 -7.57 -5.30 -18.63
CA ASN A 60 -8.45 -4.15 -18.57
C ASN A 60 -8.55 -3.56 -17.16
N ILE A 61 -7.80 -2.49 -16.91
CA ILE A 61 -7.76 -1.78 -15.62
C ILE A 61 -9.09 -1.11 -15.19
N TYR A 62 -10.09 -1.05 -16.08
CA TYR A 62 -11.43 -0.54 -15.75
C TYR A 62 -12.35 -1.63 -15.20
N ASN A 63 -11.95 -2.90 -15.31
CA ASN A 63 -12.70 -3.97 -14.70
C ASN A 63 -12.61 -3.84 -13.16
N PRO A 64 -13.69 -4.16 -12.43
CA PRO A 64 -13.67 -4.18 -10.99
C PRO A 64 -12.55 -5.09 -10.48
N ARG A 65 -11.89 -4.66 -9.42
CA ARG A 65 -10.93 -5.47 -8.69
C ARG A 65 -11.67 -6.54 -7.90
N GLU A 66 -11.10 -7.74 -7.84
CA GLU A 66 -11.68 -8.83 -7.05
C GLU A 66 -11.00 -8.91 -5.68
N VAL A 67 -11.79 -8.94 -4.61
CA VAL A 67 -11.27 -9.07 -3.25
C VAL A 67 -10.91 -10.53 -3.01
N ILE A 68 -9.62 -10.82 -2.92
CA ILE A 68 -9.12 -12.16 -2.63
C ILE A 68 -9.21 -12.44 -1.14
N ARG A 69 -8.80 -11.47 -0.31
CA ARG A 69 -8.76 -11.65 1.15
C ARG A 69 -8.74 -10.32 1.90
N VAL A 70 -9.45 -10.26 3.01
CA VAL A 70 -9.29 -9.18 4.00
C VAL A 70 -8.24 -9.62 5.03
N LEU A 71 -7.25 -8.76 5.29
CA LEU A 71 -6.24 -9.04 6.30
C LEU A 71 -6.81 -8.88 7.71
N SER A 72 -6.29 -9.69 8.64
CA SER A 72 -6.45 -9.43 10.08
C SER A 72 -5.71 -8.15 10.49
N GLU A 73 -6.01 -7.63 11.69
CA GLU A 73 -5.35 -6.42 12.22
C GLU A 73 -3.82 -6.61 12.31
N ASP A 74 -3.37 -7.74 12.85
CA ASP A 74 -1.93 -8.06 12.98
C ASP A 74 -1.21 -8.13 11.61
N GLU A 75 -1.86 -8.71 10.60
CA GLU A 75 -1.33 -8.75 9.24
C GLU A 75 -1.27 -7.36 8.61
N ALA A 76 -2.33 -6.56 8.81
CA ALA A 76 -2.37 -5.19 8.30
C ALA A 76 -1.27 -4.32 8.93
N ASP A 77 -1.05 -4.46 10.23
CA ASP A 77 0.03 -3.77 10.94
C ASP A 77 1.40 -4.24 10.49
N SER A 78 1.57 -5.53 10.22
CA SER A 78 2.79 -6.08 9.63
C SER A 78 3.06 -5.48 8.24
N VAL A 79 2.04 -5.37 7.38
CA VAL A 79 2.16 -4.71 6.06
C VAL A 79 2.57 -3.24 6.21
N ARG A 80 1.92 -2.48 7.10
CA ARG A 80 2.28 -1.07 7.36
C ARG A 80 3.73 -0.92 7.82
N ALA A 81 4.20 -1.83 8.68
CA ALA A 81 5.55 -1.80 9.21
C ALA A 81 6.61 -2.14 8.15
N ARG A 82 6.34 -3.11 7.26
CA ARG A 82 7.27 -3.48 6.16
C ARG A 82 7.40 -2.37 5.13
N HIS A 83 6.29 -1.73 4.78
CA HIS A 83 6.24 -0.70 3.75
C HIS A 83 6.48 0.70 4.33
N ALA A 84 7.52 0.83 5.17
CA ALA A 84 7.85 1.91 6.13
C ALA A 84 8.00 3.35 5.59
N VAL A 85 7.42 3.62 4.44
CA VAL A 85 6.96 4.94 4.02
C VAL A 85 5.85 5.51 4.95
N PHE A 86 5.43 4.74 5.96
CA PHE A 86 4.38 5.07 6.92
C PHE A 86 4.86 5.30 8.36
N HIS A 87 6.18 5.32 8.63
CA HIS A 87 6.73 5.80 9.91
C HIS A 87 6.82 7.33 9.95
#